data_AF-A0A0G2L8U4-F1
#
_entry.id   AF-A0A0G2L8U4-F1
#
_cell.length_a   1.000
_cell.length_b   1.000
_cell.length_c   1.000
_cell.angle_alpha   90.00
_cell.angle_beta   90.00
_cell.angle_gamma   90.00
#
_symmetry.space_group_name_H-M   'P 1'
#
loop_
_entity.id
_entity.type
_entity.pdbx_description
1 polymer ?
#
loop_
_entity_poly.entity_id
_entity_poly.type
_entity_poly.pdbx_seq_one_letter_code
_entity_poly.pdbx_strand_id
1 'polypeptide(L)'
;MFMWRCSFKLAPDEVEEVFSVAQQRLVDQTSALLELAADTWILTGRRPFPLFLAAVYVAWQSLNPLARMKYSLMKFCKIAKAPEQLWCKSKDTINKRLNELLEVLCKLGRELPWVRPTDIQMNTVTTLVEDILKHRKALLILAVKHYEKQLEETQTSQYSESELSDSKSSVQTQCKSPPDEEDEGCELPPDHWGKRHLFLPPCVRSQKRLKINEAPLEVTGDEDISDSEIESYIRSEEEIKLFAKARKKICKY
;
A
#
# COMPACT_ATOMS: atom_id res chain seq x y z
N MET A 1 3.88 22.43 12.37
CA MET A 1 3.21 23.76 12.42
C MET A 1 3.65 24.72 11.30
N PHE A 2 4.06 24.25 10.11
CA PHE A 2 4.60 25.10 9.02
C PHE A 2 3.82 25.05 7.70
N MET A 3 2.66 24.40 7.62
CA MET A 3 1.98 24.13 6.33
C MET A 3 0.65 24.88 6.13
N TRP A 4 0.32 25.86 6.97
CA TRP A 4 -0.88 26.68 6.81
C TRP A 4 -0.72 27.87 5.83
N ARG A 5 0.44 28.02 5.18
CA ARG A 5 0.68 29.12 4.22
C ARG A 5 -0.10 29.03 2.89
N CYS A 6 -0.98 28.05 2.72
CA CYS A 6 -1.91 28.05 1.59
C CYS A 6 -3.17 28.82 1.97
N SER A 7 -3.23 30.10 1.60
CA SER A 7 -4.40 30.95 1.80
C SER A 7 -5.52 30.54 0.84
N PHE A 8 -6.28 29.50 1.21
CA PHE A 8 -7.54 29.18 0.52
C PHE A 8 -8.54 30.29 0.77
N LYS A 9 -9.19 30.76 -0.30
CA LYS A 9 -10.22 31.79 -0.22
C LYS A 9 -11.58 31.14 -0.07
N LEU A 10 -11.96 30.80 1.16
CA LEU A 10 -13.21 30.08 1.51
C LEU A 10 -14.00 30.80 2.61
N ALA A 11 -13.61 32.02 2.98
CA ALA A 11 -14.37 32.79 3.96
C ALA A 11 -15.75 33.19 3.40
N PRO A 12 -16.75 33.46 4.26
CA PRO A 12 -18.08 33.93 3.86
C PRO A 12 -18.08 35.12 2.90
N ASP A 13 -17.08 35.99 2.99
CA ASP A 13 -16.98 37.19 2.14
C ASP A 13 -16.34 36.93 0.77
N GLU A 14 -15.76 35.75 0.55
CA GLU A 14 -14.93 35.47 -0.63
C GLU A 14 -15.62 34.57 -1.67
N VAL A 15 -16.62 33.80 -1.25
CA VAL A 15 -17.29 32.76 -2.04
C VAL A 15 -18.77 32.67 -1.64
N GLU A 16 -19.62 32.24 -2.57
CA GLU A 16 -21.05 31.92 -2.32
C GLU A 16 -21.25 31.12 -1.02
N GLU A 17 -22.32 31.44 -0.29
CA GLU A 17 -22.64 30.90 1.04
C GLU A 17 -22.61 29.37 1.10
N VAL A 18 -22.99 28.68 0.02
CA VAL A 18 -22.96 27.22 -0.08
C VAL A 18 -21.53 26.67 0.07
N PHE A 19 -20.54 27.39 -0.43
CA PHE A 19 -19.13 27.00 -0.44
C PHE A 19 -18.34 27.59 0.72
N SER A 20 -18.85 28.64 1.35
CA SER A 20 -18.17 29.31 2.45
C SER A 20 -18.09 28.42 3.69
N VAL A 21 -17.00 28.57 4.43
CA VAL A 21 -16.73 27.83 5.65
C VAL A 21 -16.05 28.74 6.65
N ALA A 22 -16.47 28.67 7.92
CA ALA A 22 -15.75 29.31 9.01
C ALA A 22 -14.31 28.75 9.07
N GLN A 23 -13.31 29.61 8.94
CA GLN A 23 -11.91 29.20 8.83
C GLN A 23 -11.48 28.25 9.96
N GLN A 24 -11.90 28.53 11.19
CA GLN A 24 -11.58 27.69 12.35
C GLN A 24 -12.13 26.26 12.22
N ARG A 25 -13.39 26.10 11.80
CA ARG A 25 -14.00 24.78 11.57
C ARG A 25 -13.23 23.99 10.51
N LEU A 26 -12.80 24.66 9.43
CA LEU A 26 -11.99 24.02 8.39
C LEU A 26 -10.63 23.59 8.93
N VAL A 27 -9.99 24.43 9.75
CA VAL A 27 -8.69 24.14 10.40
C VAL A 27 -8.79 22.94 11.32
N ASP A 28 -9.79 22.91 12.20
CA ASP A 28 -9.99 21.84 13.18
C ASP A 28 -10.32 20.50 12.50
N GLN A 29 -11.19 20.52 11.49
CA GLN A 29 -11.55 19.32 10.73
C GLN A 29 -10.35 18.80 9.92
N THR A 30 -9.59 19.69 9.29
CA THR A 30 -8.40 19.33 8.49
C THR A 30 -7.29 18.78 9.38
N SER A 31 -7.03 19.40 10.54
CA SER A 31 -6.02 18.94 11.48
C SER A 31 -6.37 17.54 12.01
N ALA A 32 -7.63 17.30 12.35
CA ALA A 32 -8.10 15.99 12.80
C ALA A 32 -7.95 14.90 11.72
N LEU A 33 -8.18 15.23 10.44
CA LEU A 33 -7.92 14.32 9.31
C LEU A 33 -6.42 14.04 9.12
N LEU A 34 -5.57 15.04 9.29
CA LEU A 34 -4.11 14.87 9.17
C LEU A 34 -3.54 14.03 10.32
N GLU A 35 -4.06 14.20 11.53
CA GLU A 35 -3.73 13.35 12.67
C GLU A 35 -4.14 11.90 12.40
N LEU A 36 -5.36 11.68 11.87
CA LEU A 36 -5.81 10.35 11.46
C LEU A 36 -4.90 9.74 10.37
N ALA A 37 -4.47 10.55 9.40
CA ALA A 37 -3.56 10.13 8.35
C ALA A 37 -2.15 9.78 8.89
N ALA A 38 -1.72 10.41 9.98
CA ALA A 38 -0.48 10.05 10.68
C ALA A 38 -0.63 8.70 11.40
N ASP A 39 -1.74 8.50 12.12
CA ASP A 39 -2.02 7.26 12.86
C ASP A 39 -2.18 6.03 11.95
N THR A 40 -2.52 6.25 10.67
CA THR A 40 -2.77 5.20 9.66
C THR A 40 -1.69 5.11 8.58
N TRP A 41 -0.52 5.70 8.82
CA TRP A 41 0.67 5.64 7.93
C TRP A 41 0.48 6.25 6.53
N ILE A 42 -0.56 7.05 6.32
CA ILE A 42 -0.77 7.77 5.06
C ILE A 42 0.19 8.96 4.95
N LEU A 43 0.59 9.58 6.07
CA LEU A 43 1.47 10.75 6.07
C LEU A 43 2.96 10.39 5.94
N THR A 44 3.39 9.27 6.52
CA THR A 44 4.81 8.93 6.72
C THR A 44 5.56 8.74 5.39
N GLY A 45 6.73 9.38 5.26
CA GLY A 45 7.64 9.25 4.12
C GLY A 45 7.17 9.88 2.80
N ARG A 46 6.12 10.71 2.82
CA ARG A 46 5.49 11.29 1.62
C ARG A 46 5.58 12.81 1.62
N ARG A 47 5.44 13.42 0.43
CA ARG A 47 5.32 14.89 0.33
C ARG A 47 4.03 15.34 1.01
N PRO A 48 4.07 16.35 1.90
CA PRO A 48 2.93 16.65 2.75
C PRO A 48 1.83 17.46 2.04
N PHE A 49 2.20 18.28 1.03
CA PHE A 49 1.25 19.15 0.33
C PHE A 49 0.09 18.39 -0.38
N PRO A 50 0.33 17.31 -1.15
CA PRO A 50 -0.77 16.56 -1.76
C PRO A 50 -1.78 15.98 -0.76
N LEU A 51 -1.30 15.51 0.40
CA LEU A 51 -2.16 14.98 1.44
C LEU A 51 -2.92 16.11 2.16
N PHE A 52 -2.25 17.24 2.41
CA PHE A 52 -2.88 18.43 2.96
C PHE A 52 -4.04 18.91 2.09
N LEU A 53 -3.84 19.07 0.79
CA LEU A 53 -4.90 19.50 -0.12
C LEU A 53 -6.06 18.50 -0.18
N ALA A 54 -5.76 17.20 -0.16
CA ALA A 54 -6.79 16.16 -0.07
C ALA A 54 -7.59 16.24 1.24
N ALA A 55 -6.91 16.44 2.38
CA ALA A 55 -7.55 16.59 3.68
C ALA A 55 -8.44 17.84 3.75
N VAL A 56 -7.98 18.99 3.22
CA VAL A 56 -8.78 20.22 3.14
C VAL A 56 -10.01 20.01 2.28
N TYR A 57 -9.89 19.32 1.14
CA TYR A 57 -11.03 19.01 0.27
C TYR A 57 -12.07 18.12 0.98
N VAL A 58 -11.63 17.06 1.66
CA VAL A 58 -12.53 16.16 2.42
C VAL A 58 -13.19 16.92 3.57
N ALA A 59 -12.44 17.72 4.33
CA ALA A 59 -12.98 18.56 5.41
C ALA A 59 -14.02 19.55 4.88
N TRP A 60 -13.74 20.21 3.76
CA TRP A 60 -14.67 21.13 3.13
C TRP A 60 -15.98 20.43 2.72
N GLN A 61 -15.88 19.23 2.12
CA GLN A 61 -17.06 18.45 1.76
C GLN A 61 -17.84 17.98 3.00
N SER A 62 -17.17 17.48 4.04
CA SER A 62 -17.85 16.93 5.23
C SER A 62 -18.64 17.95 6.03
N LEU A 63 -18.26 19.23 5.96
CA LEU A 63 -18.96 20.31 6.67
C LEU A 63 -20.32 20.69 6.04
N ASN A 64 -20.54 20.35 4.77
CA ASN A 64 -21.86 20.47 4.12
C ASN A 64 -21.97 19.45 2.98
N PRO A 65 -22.13 18.16 3.30
CA PRO A 65 -21.95 17.08 2.33
C PRO A 65 -23.05 17.08 1.27
N LEU A 66 -24.29 17.39 1.65
CA LEU A 66 -25.44 17.45 0.73
C LEU A 66 -25.21 18.43 -0.42
N ALA A 67 -24.63 19.60 -0.13
CA ALA A 67 -24.36 20.59 -1.15
C ALA A 67 -23.03 20.35 -1.89
N ARG A 68 -22.01 19.81 -1.22
CA ARG A 68 -20.61 19.85 -1.70
C ARG A 68 -20.10 18.57 -2.35
N MET A 69 -20.74 17.42 -2.13
CA MET A 69 -20.30 16.14 -2.70
C MET A 69 -20.30 16.10 -4.23
N LYS A 70 -21.16 16.90 -4.89
CA LYS A 70 -21.22 16.99 -6.36
C LYS A 70 -19.99 17.67 -7.01
N TYR A 71 -19.14 18.32 -6.23
CA TYR A 71 -17.99 19.06 -6.74
C TYR A 71 -16.73 18.19 -6.70
N SER A 72 -16.07 18.04 -7.85
CA SER A 72 -14.77 17.37 -7.92
C SER A 72 -13.67 18.18 -7.25
N LEU A 73 -12.58 17.52 -6.85
CA LEU A 73 -11.37 18.15 -6.30
C LEU A 73 -10.88 19.32 -7.18
N MET A 74 -10.88 19.15 -8.50
CA MET A 74 -10.44 20.19 -9.43
C MET A 74 -11.34 21.41 -9.40
N LYS A 75 -12.66 21.21 -9.30
CA LYS A 75 -13.63 22.30 -9.19
C LYS A 75 -13.49 23.00 -7.84
N PHE A 76 -13.27 22.24 -6.77
CA PHE A 76 -12.95 22.77 -5.45
C PHE A 76 -11.69 23.65 -5.48
N CYS A 77 -10.58 23.19 -6.08
CA CYS A 77 -9.35 23.98 -6.15
C CYS A 77 -9.55 25.34 -6.86
N LYS A 78 -10.41 25.37 -7.90
CA LYS A 78 -10.79 26.61 -8.58
C LYS A 78 -11.64 27.52 -7.68
N ILE A 79 -12.64 26.98 -7.00
CA ILE A 79 -13.51 27.72 -6.07
C ILE A 79 -12.67 28.32 -4.93
N ALA A 80 -11.81 27.51 -4.31
CA ALA A 80 -10.97 27.91 -3.19
C ALA A 80 -9.77 28.80 -3.59
N LYS A 81 -9.62 29.10 -4.88
CA LYS A 81 -8.48 29.84 -5.47
C LYS A 81 -7.13 29.30 -5.00
N ALA A 82 -7.01 27.98 -4.93
CA ALA A 82 -5.79 27.30 -4.51
C ALA A 82 -4.66 27.57 -5.53
N PRO A 83 -3.38 27.68 -5.10
CA PRO A 83 -2.27 28.00 -6.00
C PRO A 83 -2.14 26.98 -7.15
N GLU A 84 -2.53 27.41 -8.35
CA GLU A 84 -2.69 26.54 -9.53
C GLU A 84 -1.42 25.78 -9.88
N GLN A 85 -0.27 26.43 -9.72
CA GLN A 85 1.03 25.85 -9.99
C GLN A 85 1.35 24.62 -9.12
N LEU A 86 0.83 24.59 -7.88
CA LEU A 86 1.12 23.52 -6.92
C LEU A 86 0.25 22.29 -7.16
N TRP A 87 -1.06 22.48 -7.37
CA TRP A 87 -1.98 21.36 -7.54
C TRP A 87 -2.01 20.80 -8.96
N CYS A 88 -1.77 21.61 -10.00
CA CYS A 88 -1.67 21.11 -11.39
C CYS A 88 -0.54 20.08 -11.55
N LYS A 89 0.64 20.35 -10.98
CA LYS A 89 1.82 19.47 -11.08
C LYS A 89 1.69 18.17 -10.27
N SER A 90 0.83 18.17 -9.26
CA SER A 90 0.71 17.06 -8.30
C SER A 90 -0.63 16.35 -8.34
N LYS A 91 -1.47 16.62 -9.35
CA LYS A 91 -2.84 16.12 -9.49
C LYS A 91 -2.99 14.63 -9.20
N ASP A 92 -2.19 13.79 -9.84
CA ASP A 92 -2.28 12.34 -9.65
C ASP A 92 -1.85 11.92 -8.24
N THR A 93 -0.85 12.60 -7.68
CA THR A 93 -0.43 12.36 -6.30
C THR A 93 -1.53 12.75 -5.32
N ILE A 94 -2.21 13.88 -5.55
CA ILE A 94 -3.33 14.34 -4.70
C ILE A 94 -4.48 13.33 -4.76
N ASN A 95 -4.89 12.89 -5.96
CA ASN A 95 -5.94 11.87 -6.10
C ASN A 95 -5.55 10.56 -5.41
N LYS A 96 -4.28 10.13 -5.52
CA LYS A 96 -3.79 8.96 -4.78
C LYS A 96 -3.90 9.16 -3.26
N ARG A 97 -3.55 10.35 -2.73
CA ARG A 97 -3.65 10.63 -1.28
C ARG A 97 -5.11 10.70 -0.83
N LEU A 98 -5.99 11.29 -1.64
CA LEU A 98 -7.42 11.35 -1.40
C LEU A 98 -8.03 9.96 -1.30
N ASN A 99 -7.74 9.07 -2.25
CA ASN A 99 -8.26 7.70 -2.23
C ASN A 99 -7.76 6.90 -1.02
N GLU A 100 -6.48 7.03 -0.65
CA GLU A 100 -5.95 6.39 0.56
C GLU A 100 -6.66 6.90 1.83
N LEU A 101 -6.91 8.21 1.92
CA LEU A 101 -7.62 8.81 3.06
C LEU A 101 -9.08 8.35 3.12
N LEU A 102 -9.78 8.31 1.98
CA LEU A 102 -11.15 7.81 1.89
C LEU A 102 -11.23 6.31 2.21
N GLU A 103 -10.25 5.51 1.80
CA GLU A 103 -10.18 4.08 2.14
C GLU A 103 -10.06 3.87 3.66
N VAL A 104 -9.22 4.67 4.34
CA VAL A 104 -9.12 4.65 5.81
C VAL A 104 -10.43 5.06 6.46
N LEU A 105 -11.06 6.13 5.98
CA LEU A 105 -12.36 6.56 6.49
C LEU A 105 -13.42 5.47 6.28
N CYS A 106 -13.41 4.75 5.15
CA CYS A 106 -14.34 3.65 4.90
C CYS A 106 -14.12 2.49 5.88
N LYS A 107 -12.86 2.14 6.16
CA LYS A 107 -12.51 1.11 7.15
C LYS A 107 -13.05 1.48 8.54
N LEU A 108 -12.89 2.74 8.95
CA LEU A 108 -13.37 3.21 10.26
C LEU A 108 -14.89 3.37 10.30
N GLY A 109 -15.51 3.80 9.20
CA GLY A 109 -16.96 3.92 9.11
C GLY A 109 -17.67 2.58 9.34
N ARG A 110 -17.07 1.47 8.91
CA ARG A 110 -17.64 0.11 9.10
C ARG A 110 -17.72 -0.31 10.56
N GLU A 111 -16.96 0.35 11.43
CA GLU A 111 -16.97 0.12 12.87
C GLU A 111 -18.02 0.97 13.60
N LEU A 112 -18.75 1.84 12.90
CA LEU A 112 -19.84 2.63 13.50
C LEU A 112 -21.07 1.74 13.73
N PRO A 113 -21.58 1.61 14.98
CA PRO A 113 -22.67 0.68 15.30
C PRO A 113 -23.98 0.94 14.56
N TRP A 114 -24.26 2.20 14.20
CA TRP A 114 -25.51 2.61 13.55
C TRP A 114 -25.43 2.63 12.01
N VAL A 115 -24.24 2.41 11.44
CA VAL A 115 -24.05 2.41 9.98
C VAL A 115 -23.89 0.97 9.51
N ARG A 116 -24.66 0.57 8.50
CA ARG A 116 -24.51 -0.76 7.93
C ARG A 116 -23.19 -0.83 7.13
N PRO A 117 -22.37 -1.89 7.29
CA PRO A 117 -21.10 -2.00 6.58
C PRO A 117 -21.19 -1.93 5.05
N THR A 118 -22.33 -2.33 4.47
CA THR A 118 -22.60 -2.33 3.02
C THR A 118 -22.77 -0.94 2.42
N ASP A 119 -23.25 0.02 3.22
CA ASP A 119 -23.67 1.33 2.75
C ASP A 119 -22.46 2.31 2.64
N ILE A 120 -21.30 1.86 3.12
CA ILE A 120 -20.10 2.68 3.24
C ILE A 120 -19.23 2.53 2.00
N GLN A 121 -19.40 3.51 1.12
CA GLN A 121 -18.66 3.66 -0.12
C GLN A 121 -17.82 4.96 -0.06
N MET A 122 -16.79 5.07 -0.90
CA MET A 122 -15.87 6.23 -0.91
C MET A 122 -16.58 7.57 -1.18
N ASN A 123 -17.71 7.55 -1.88
CA ASN A 123 -18.53 8.73 -2.16
C ASN A 123 -19.44 9.15 -0.99
N THR A 124 -19.90 8.19 -0.20
CA THR A 124 -20.83 8.42 0.92
C THR A 124 -20.09 8.71 2.22
N VAL A 125 -18.89 8.13 2.41
CA VAL A 125 -18.15 8.22 3.68
C VAL A 125 -17.89 9.65 4.16
N THR A 126 -17.84 10.61 3.23
CA THR A 126 -17.65 12.03 3.52
C THR A 126 -18.73 12.61 4.44
N THR A 127 -19.96 12.06 4.44
CA THR A 127 -21.03 12.48 5.37
C THR A 127 -20.78 12.04 6.80
N LEU A 128 -19.99 10.98 7.01
CA LEU A 128 -19.72 10.36 8.31
C LEU A 128 -18.42 10.88 8.94
N VAL A 129 -17.68 11.77 8.28
CA VAL A 129 -16.35 12.19 8.71
C VAL A 129 -16.38 12.85 10.09
N GLU A 130 -17.39 13.65 10.41
CA GLU A 130 -17.50 14.28 11.72
C GLU A 130 -17.64 13.24 12.85
N ASP A 131 -18.51 12.24 12.66
CA ASP A 131 -18.68 11.13 13.61
C ASP A 131 -17.41 10.28 13.73
N ILE A 132 -16.78 9.95 12.60
CA ILE A 132 -15.53 9.18 12.57
C ILE A 132 -14.43 9.92 13.31
N LEU A 133 -14.26 11.22 13.08
CA LEU A 133 -13.20 12.00 13.71
C LEU A 133 -13.43 12.17 15.21
N LYS A 134 -14.69 12.34 15.64
CA LYS A 134 -15.07 12.41 17.06
C LYS A 134 -14.66 11.15 17.83
N HIS A 135 -14.74 9.97 17.20
CA HIS A 135 -14.46 8.67 17.83
C HIS A 135 -13.20 7.99 17.30
N ARG A 136 -12.32 8.70 16.58
CA ARG A 136 -11.19 8.15 15.82
C ARG A 136 -10.32 7.14 16.58
N LYS A 137 -9.97 7.43 17.84
CA LYS A 137 -9.09 6.56 18.65
C LYS A 137 -9.75 5.22 18.96
N ALA A 138 -11.04 5.25 19.33
CA ALA A 138 -11.80 4.05 19.62
C ALA A 138 -12.02 3.23 18.34
N LEU A 139 -12.40 3.89 17.25
CA LEU A 139 -12.62 3.23 15.95
C LEU A 139 -11.34 2.59 15.40
N LEU A 140 -10.18 3.23 15.55
CA LEU A 140 -8.89 2.64 15.16
C LEU A 140 -8.58 1.35 15.91
N ILE A 141 -8.81 1.34 17.24
CA ILE A 141 -8.59 0.15 18.08
C ILE A 141 -9.57 -0.97 17.70
N LEU A 142 -10.85 -0.62 17.52
CA LEU A 142 -11.89 -1.58 17.14
C LEU A 142 -11.62 -2.18 15.76
N ALA A 143 -11.31 -1.36 14.77
CA ALA A 143 -11.02 -1.80 13.41
C ALA A 143 -9.84 -2.79 13.37
N VAL A 144 -8.76 -2.49 14.10
CA VAL A 144 -7.59 -3.39 14.20
C VAL A 144 -7.98 -4.72 14.85
N LYS A 145 -8.68 -4.70 15.99
CA LYS A 145 -9.14 -5.93 16.67
C LYS A 145 -10.08 -6.77 15.81
N HIS A 146 -11.02 -6.13 15.13
CA HIS A 146 -11.97 -6.80 14.26
C HIS A 146 -11.26 -7.46 13.06
N TYR A 147 -10.27 -6.77 12.48
CA TYR A 147 -9.44 -7.34 11.41
C TYR A 147 -8.57 -8.51 11.88
N GLU A 148 -7.95 -8.41 13.06
CA GLU A 148 -7.18 -9.51 13.68
C GLU A 148 -8.06 -10.76 13.84
N LYS A 149 -9.27 -10.60 14.37
CA LYS A 149 -10.23 -11.69 14.53
C LYS A 149 -10.62 -12.34 13.18
N GLN A 150 -10.87 -11.54 12.14
CA GLN A 150 -11.17 -12.06 10.81
C GLN A 150 -10.01 -12.87 10.21
N LEU A 151 -8.76 -12.46 10.48
CA LEU A 151 -7.56 -13.15 10.02
C LEU A 151 -7.44 -14.53 10.70
N GLU A 152 -7.68 -14.60 12.01
CA GLU A 152 -7.69 -15.84 12.80
C GLU A 152 -8.76 -16.82 12.27
N GLU A 153 -9.99 -16.34 12.05
CA GLU A 153 -11.10 -17.16 11.50
C GLU A 153 -10.79 -17.71 10.10
N THR A 154 -10.13 -16.90 9.25
CA THR A 154 -9.74 -17.32 7.89
C THR A 154 -8.65 -18.39 7.92
N GLN A 155 -7.65 -18.25 8.81
CA GLN A 155 -6.59 -19.24 8.96
C GLN A 155 -7.15 -20.57 9.48
N THR A 156 -7.98 -20.55 10.53
CA THR A 156 -8.59 -21.78 11.07
C THR A 156 -9.46 -22.51 10.04
N SER A 157 -10.16 -21.77 9.18
CA SER A 157 -10.97 -22.36 8.11
C SER A 157 -10.13 -23.04 7.03
N GLN A 158 -8.97 -22.46 6.67
CA GLN A 158 -8.07 -23.05 5.67
C GLN A 158 -7.38 -24.34 6.15
N TYR A 159 -7.09 -24.47 7.44
CA TYR A 159 -6.58 -25.73 8.01
C TYR A 159 -7.64 -26.83 8.08
N SER A 160 -8.93 -26.49 8.06
CA SER A 160 -10.02 -27.48 8.18
C SER A 160 -10.46 -28.06 6.83
N GLU A 161 -10.28 -27.33 5.71
CA GLU A 161 -10.65 -27.81 4.37
C GLU A 161 -9.54 -28.61 3.66
N SER A 162 -8.27 -28.44 4.05
CA SER A 162 -7.16 -29.22 3.46
C SER A 162 -7.10 -30.68 3.96
N GLU A 163 -7.72 -31.02 5.09
CA GLU A 163 -7.72 -32.39 5.62
C GLU A 163 -8.78 -33.32 4.99
N LEU A 164 -9.62 -32.84 4.07
CA LEU A 164 -10.73 -33.61 3.51
C LEU A 164 -10.55 -34.09 2.05
N SER A 165 -9.38 -33.90 1.44
CA SER A 165 -9.17 -34.19 0.00
C SER A 165 -8.08 -35.18 -0.38
N ASP A 166 -7.47 -35.93 0.55
CA ASP A 166 -6.48 -36.94 0.13
C ASP A 166 -6.48 -38.19 1.01
N SER A 167 -7.29 -39.17 0.62
CA SER A 167 -7.25 -40.53 1.16
C SER A 167 -7.98 -41.49 0.23
N LYS A 168 -7.28 -42.07 -0.74
CA LYS A 168 -7.48 -43.47 -1.18
C LYS A 168 -6.32 -43.97 -2.04
N SER A 169 -5.74 -45.08 -1.56
CA SER A 169 -4.88 -46.06 -2.26
C SER A 169 -3.36 -45.78 -2.22
N SER A 170 -2.65 -46.16 -1.15
CA SER A 170 -2.17 -47.53 -0.85
C SER A 170 -1.10 -48.06 -1.82
N VAL A 171 0.18 -47.85 -1.50
CA VAL A 171 1.22 -48.90 -1.60
C VAL A 171 2.27 -48.66 -0.49
N GLN A 172 2.42 -49.67 0.38
CA GLN A 172 3.43 -49.79 1.43
C GLN A 172 4.81 -50.05 0.83
N THR A 173 5.89 -49.51 1.40
CA THR A 173 7.07 -50.29 1.84
C THR A 173 7.91 -49.45 2.80
N GLN A 174 8.09 -49.99 4.01
CA GLN A 174 8.92 -49.52 5.11
C GLN A 174 10.42 -49.58 4.76
N CYS A 175 11.23 -48.71 5.38
CA CYS A 175 12.30 -49.15 6.30
C CYS A 175 12.95 -47.97 7.07
N LYS A 176 12.71 -47.95 8.39
CA LYS A 176 13.67 -47.76 9.50
C LYS A 176 14.48 -46.43 9.62
N SER A 177 14.03 -45.57 10.53
CA SER A 177 14.86 -44.68 11.37
C SER A 177 15.70 -45.52 12.38
N PRO A 178 16.73 -45.02 13.13
CA PRO A 178 16.58 -43.90 14.08
C PRO A 178 17.91 -43.11 14.38
N PRO A 179 17.95 -42.32 15.47
CA PRO A 179 17.94 -40.86 15.52
C PRO A 179 19.35 -40.25 15.59
N ASP A 180 19.50 -38.95 15.37
CA ASP A 180 20.41 -38.03 16.10
C ASP A 180 20.52 -36.69 15.33
N GLU A 181 20.58 -35.60 16.09
CA GLU A 181 21.04 -34.24 15.73
C GLU A 181 20.07 -33.30 14.96
N GLU A 182 19.48 -32.40 15.75
CA GLU A 182 19.56 -30.93 15.59
C GLU A 182 19.64 -30.39 14.15
N ASP A 183 18.53 -29.88 13.61
CA ASP A 183 18.60 -28.62 12.86
C ASP A 183 17.31 -27.80 13.05
N GLU A 184 17.54 -26.57 13.49
CA GLU A 184 16.59 -25.50 13.65
C GLU A 184 16.10 -25.01 12.28
N GLY A 185 14.95 -24.34 12.27
CA GLY A 185 14.80 -23.22 11.34
C GLY A 185 14.06 -23.50 10.04
N CYS A 186 12.74 -23.33 10.11
CA CYS A 186 12.00 -22.61 9.07
C CYS A 186 10.81 -21.86 9.69
N GLU A 187 11.04 -21.13 10.77
CA GLU A 187 10.08 -20.12 11.22
C GLU A 187 10.14 -18.93 10.25
N LEU A 188 9.11 -18.81 9.40
CA LEU A 188 8.84 -17.60 8.64
C LEU A 188 8.96 -16.40 9.60
N PRO A 189 9.73 -15.35 9.27
CA PRO A 189 10.00 -14.28 10.22
C PRO A 189 8.67 -13.68 10.68
N PRO A 190 8.45 -13.54 11.99
CA PRO A 190 7.19 -13.06 12.53
C PRO A 190 6.93 -11.69 11.90
N ASP A 191 5.79 -11.56 11.24
CA ASP A 191 5.39 -10.38 10.49
C ASP A 191 5.79 -9.11 11.25
N HIS A 192 6.84 -8.43 10.78
CA HIS A 192 7.50 -7.35 11.51
C HIS A 192 6.60 -6.11 11.72
N TRP A 193 5.39 -6.13 11.14
CA TRP A 193 4.36 -5.13 11.33
C TRP A 193 3.48 -5.38 12.58
N GLY A 194 3.74 -6.50 13.28
CA GLY A 194 2.92 -6.99 14.37
C GLY A 194 1.46 -7.16 13.92
N LYS A 195 0.54 -7.18 14.89
CA LYS A 195 -0.89 -7.40 14.62
C LYS A 195 -1.58 -6.29 13.81
N ARG A 196 -0.86 -5.21 13.46
CA ARG A 196 -1.41 -3.99 12.81
C ARG A 196 -1.50 -4.11 11.28
N HIS A 197 -1.99 -5.23 10.78
CA HIS A 197 -2.09 -5.51 9.34
C HIS A 197 -3.16 -4.68 8.62
N LEU A 198 -4.19 -4.18 9.32
CA LEU A 198 -5.27 -3.42 8.68
C LEU A 198 -4.78 -2.08 8.07
N PHE A 199 -3.90 -1.40 8.80
CA PHE A 199 -3.34 -0.10 8.43
C PHE A 199 -1.83 -0.21 8.19
N LEU A 200 -1.45 -0.99 7.18
CA LEU A 200 -0.06 -1.00 6.69
C LEU A 200 0.21 0.24 5.84
N PRO A 201 1.44 0.80 5.90
CA PRO A 201 1.87 1.81 4.95
C PRO A 201 1.59 1.34 3.52
N PRO A 202 0.98 2.16 2.65
CA PRO A 202 0.56 1.67 1.32
C PRO A 202 1.72 1.16 0.44
N CYS A 203 2.97 1.51 0.75
CA CYS A 203 4.15 0.98 0.06
C CYS A 203 4.46 -0.50 0.36
N VAL A 204 3.90 -1.05 1.45
CA VAL A 204 4.09 -2.43 1.92
C VAL A 204 3.05 -3.36 1.32
N ARG A 205 1.85 -2.84 1.02
CA ARG A 205 0.73 -3.62 0.50
C ARG A 205 0.99 -4.19 -0.91
N SER A 206 1.83 -3.53 -1.70
CA SER A 206 2.22 -4.02 -3.02
C SER A 206 3.50 -4.84 -2.90
N GLN A 207 3.47 -6.10 -3.34
CA GLN A 207 4.68 -6.89 -3.52
C GLN A 207 5.58 -6.18 -4.55
N LYS A 208 6.79 -5.77 -4.14
CA LYS A 208 7.67 -4.92 -4.96
C LYS A 208 8.86 -5.63 -5.58
N ARG A 209 9.06 -6.92 -5.29
CA ARG A 209 10.21 -7.65 -5.82
C ARG A 209 9.76 -9.03 -6.24
N LEU A 210 10.13 -9.41 -7.45
CA LEU A 210 10.23 -10.81 -7.81
C LEU A 210 11.30 -11.39 -6.88
N LYS A 211 10.91 -12.30 -6.00
CA LYS A 211 11.90 -13.11 -5.28
C LYS A 211 12.55 -13.97 -6.36
N ILE A 212 13.79 -13.68 -6.69
CA ILE A 212 14.65 -14.69 -7.32
C ILE A 212 14.84 -15.70 -6.19
N ASN A 213 14.27 -16.90 -6.35
CA ASN A 213 14.58 -18.01 -5.45
C ASN A 213 16.03 -18.40 -5.74
N GLU A 214 16.98 -17.65 -5.20
CA GLU A 214 18.38 -18.05 -5.17
C GLU A 214 18.43 -19.24 -4.22
N ALA A 215 18.59 -20.44 -4.80
CA ALA A 215 18.97 -21.61 -4.03
C ALA A 215 20.28 -21.30 -3.28
N PRO A 216 20.49 -21.85 -2.07
CA PRO A 216 21.75 -21.67 -1.37
C PRO A 216 22.91 -22.08 -2.29
N LEU A 217 23.80 -21.14 -2.57
CA LEU A 217 24.98 -21.39 -3.39
C LEU A 217 25.99 -22.12 -2.53
N GLU A 218 26.06 -23.44 -2.68
CA GLU A 218 27.17 -24.27 -2.18
C GLU A 218 28.38 -24.09 -3.12
N VAL A 219 29.02 -22.93 -3.05
CA VAL A 219 30.22 -22.61 -3.83
C VAL A 219 31.33 -22.17 -2.87
N THR A 220 32.36 -22.99 -2.75
CA THR A 220 33.54 -22.83 -1.88
C THR A 220 34.68 -22.10 -2.62
N GLY A 221 34.73 -22.20 -3.95
CA GLY A 221 35.79 -21.63 -4.79
C GLY A 221 37.01 -22.54 -4.98
N ASP A 222 37.01 -23.69 -4.31
CA ASP A 222 38.03 -24.74 -4.41
C ASP A 222 37.53 -25.93 -5.25
N GLU A 223 36.39 -25.81 -5.93
CA GLU A 223 35.87 -26.86 -6.81
C GLU A 223 36.81 -27.11 -7.99
N ASP A 224 37.08 -28.38 -8.27
CA ASP A 224 37.83 -28.78 -9.46
C ASP A 224 37.09 -28.35 -10.74
N ILE A 225 37.75 -27.51 -11.54
CA ILE A 225 37.19 -27.06 -12.82
C ILE A 225 37.57 -28.08 -13.90
N SER A 226 36.57 -28.85 -14.37
CA SER A 226 36.79 -29.86 -15.41
C SER A 226 37.31 -29.26 -16.72
N ASP A 227 38.15 -30.00 -17.46
CA ASP A 227 38.64 -29.57 -18.77
C ASP A 227 37.48 -29.25 -19.74
N SER A 228 36.37 -30.00 -19.67
CA SER A 228 35.17 -29.72 -20.49
C SER A 228 34.51 -28.37 -20.19
N GLU A 229 34.55 -27.90 -18.94
CA GLU A 229 34.06 -26.57 -18.57
C GLU A 229 34.98 -25.50 -19.17
N ILE A 230 36.30 -25.68 -19.07
CA ILE A 230 37.29 -24.76 -19.66
C ILE A 230 37.20 -24.73 -21.19
N GLU A 231 37.04 -25.88 -21.83
CA GLU A 231 36.91 -26.03 -23.28
C GLU A 231 35.70 -25.28 -23.83
N SER A 232 34.62 -25.13 -23.05
CA SER A 232 33.44 -24.36 -23.45
C SER A 232 33.74 -22.88 -23.72
N TYR A 233 34.80 -22.32 -23.14
CA TYR A 233 35.25 -20.94 -23.35
C TYR A 233 36.23 -20.79 -24.52
N ILE A 234 36.79 -21.89 -25.04
CA ILE A 234 37.74 -21.89 -26.15
C ILE A 234 36.96 -22.03 -27.47
N ARG A 235 37.21 -21.15 -28.43
CA ARG A 235 36.55 -21.22 -29.74
C ARG A 235 36.93 -22.52 -30.46
N SER A 236 35.93 -23.17 -31.05
CA SER A 236 36.11 -24.31 -31.93
C SER A 236 36.93 -23.94 -33.18
N GLU A 237 37.55 -24.92 -33.83
CA GLU A 237 38.32 -24.69 -35.06
C GLU A 237 37.49 -24.04 -36.17
N GLU A 238 36.20 -24.37 -36.24
CA GLU A 238 35.24 -23.81 -37.20
C GLU A 238 35.02 -22.31 -36.92
N GLU A 239 34.80 -21.95 -35.65
CA GLU A 239 34.68 -20.55 -35.22
C GLU A 239 35.97 -19.77 -35.48
N ILE A 240 37.15 -20.37 -35.27
CA ILE A 240 38.45 -19.75 -35.58
C ILE A 240 38.57 -19.48 -37.09
N LYS A 241 38.20 -20.45 -37.94
CA LYS A 241 38.21 -20.30 -39.41
C LYS A 241 37.26 -19.19 -39.85
N LEU A 242 36.04 -19.16 -39.29
CA LEU A 242 35.05 -18.11 -39.56
C LEU A 242 35.55 -16.73 -39.11
N PHE A 243 36.10 -16.62 -37.90
CA PHE A 243 36.66 -15.38 -37.38
C PHE A 243 37.82 -14.88 -38.22
N ALA A 244 38.75 -15.75 -38.64
CA ALA A 244 39.85 -15.40 -39.53
C ALA A 244 39.36 -14.90 -40.90
N LYS A 245 38.32 -15.53 -41.46
CA LYS A 245 37.68 -15.09 -42.71
C LYS A 245 37.02 -13.72 -42.55
N ALA A 246 36.32 -13.47 -41.44
CA ALA A 246 35.71 -12.18 -41.14
C ALA A 246 36.78 -11.09 -40.94
N ARG A 247 37.84 -11.35 -40.18
CA ARG A 247 38.95 -10.40 -39.95
C ARG A 247 39.65 -10.01 -41.25
N LYS A 248 39.87 -10.95 -42.17
CA LYS A 248 40.43 -10.68 -43.50
C LYS A 248 39.54 -9.78 -44.36
N LYS A 249 38.21 -9.83 -44.20
CA LYS A 249 37.28 -8.92 -44.89
C LYS A 249 37.33 -7.52 -44.30
N ILE A 250 37.51 -7.40 -42.98
CA ILE A 250 37.59 -6.11 -42.28
C ILE A 250 38.90 -5.37 -42.65
N CYS A 251 40.05 -6.04 -42.64
CA CYS A 251 41.33 -5.40 -43.01
C CYS A 251 41.50 -5.14 -44.52
N LYS A 252 40.49 -5.40 -45.36
CA LYS A 252 40.50 -5.12 -46.81
C LYS A 252 39.68 -3.87 -47.18
N TYR A 253 39.21 -3.12 -46.19
CA TYR A 253 38.66 -1.76 -46.30
C TYR A 253 39.48 -0.83 -45.40
#